data_AF-A0A936SUR8-F1
#
_entry.id   AF-A0A936SUR8-F1
#
_cell.length_a   1.000
_cell.length_b   1.000
_cell.length_c   1.000
_cell.angle_alpha   90.00
_cell.angle_beta   90.00
_cell.angle_gamma   90.00
#
_symmetry.space_group_name_H-M   'P 1'
#
loop_
_entity.id
_entity.type
_entity.pdbx_description
1 polymer ?
#
loop_
_entity_poly.entity_id
_entity_poly.type
_entity_poly.pdbx_seq_one_letter_code
_entity_poly.pdbx_strand_id
1 'polypeptide(L)' 'MGRNKKLRVRIESLRQRITDHQIKIALERQRSTPDVSLIRHWMVEIKAWEQTVDQLMRRLKKGRRHD' A
#
# COMPACT_ATOMS: atom_id res chain seq x y z
N MET A 1 4.45 24.68 -5.57
CA MET A 1 3.77 23.36 -5.61
C MET A 1 4.07 22.59 -4.33
N GLY A 2 3.11 22.54 -3.40
CA GLY A 2 3.36 22.07 -2.01
C GLY A 2 3.75 20.60 -1.90
N ARG A 3 4.75 20.30 -1.06
CA ARG A 3 5.22 18.95 -0.71
C ARG A 3 4.08 17.98 -0.35
N ASN A 4 3.00 18.49 0.25
CA ASN A 4 1.80 17.72 0.59
C ASN A 4 1.08 17.13 -0.63
N LYS A 5 1.02 17.82 -1.79
CA LYS A 5 0.34 17.30 -2.98
C LYS A 5 1.10 16.10 -3.56
N LYS A 6 2.44 16.16 -3.60
CA LYS A 6 3.29 15.05 -4.07
C LYS A 6 3.18 13.82 -3.17
N LEU A 7 3.10 14.02 -1.85
CA LEU A 7 2.91 12.93 -0.88
C LEU A 7 1.56 12.24 -1.07
N ARG A 8 0.47 12.98 -1.25
CA ARG A 8 -0.87 12.41 -1.49
C ARG A 8 -0.91 11.56 -2.76
N VAL A 9 -0.41 12.09 -3.87
CA VAL A 9 -0.33 11.34 -5.14
C VAL A 9 0.48 10.06 -4.97
N ARG A 10 1.61 10.11 -4.27
CA ARG A 10 2.45 8.93 -4.01
C ARG A 10 1.74 7.89 -3.13
N ILE A 11 0.97 8.33 -2.14
CA ILE A 11 0.12 7.44 -1.32
C ILE A 11 -0.97 6.78 -2.17
N GLU A 12 -1.62 7.53 -3.05
CA GLU A 12 -2.64 7.00 -3.96
C GLU A 12 -2.08 5.95 -4.91
N SER A 13 -0.92 6.20 -5.52
CA SER A 13 -0.24 5.21 -6.36
C SER A 13 0.15 3.95 -5.59
N LEU A 14 0.62 4.08 -4.34
CA LEU A 14 0.94 2.93 -3.49
C LEU A 14 -0.32 2.13 -3.12
N ARG A 15 -1.42 2.82 -2.81
CA ARG A 15 -2.71 2.18 -2.52
C ARG A 15 -3.25 1.41 -3.72
N GLN A 16 -3.19 1.97 -4.92
CA GLN A 16 -3.59 1.25 -6.13
C GLN A 16 -2.79 -0.04 -6.33
N ARG A 17 -1.47 0.00 -6.11
CA ARG A 17 -0.62 -1.20 -6.19
C ARG A 17 -0.97 -2.25 -5.12
N ILE A 18 -1.28 -1.80 -3.89
CA ILE A 18 -1.75 -2.69 -2.82
C ILE A 18 -3.06 -3.36 -3.23
N THR A 19 -4.04 -2.59 -3.73
CA THR A 19 -5.33 -3.14 -4.17
C THR A 19 -5.15 -4.15 -5.30
N ASP A 20 -4.30 -3.86 -6.29
CA ASP A 20 -3.99 -4.80 -7.38
C ASP A 20 -3.40 -6.12 -6.85
N HIS A 21 -2.46 -6.06 -5.90
CA HIS A 21 -1.89 -7.26 -5.27
C HIS A 21 -2.91 -8.00 -4.40
N GLN A 22 -3.79 -7.29 -3.69
CA GLN A 22 -4.87 -7.92 -2.93
C GLN A 22 -5.85 -8.66 -3.83
N ILE A 23 -6.17 -8.09 -5.00
CA ILE A 23 -7.02 -8.76 -6.01
C ILE A 23 -6.31 -10.02 -6.52
N LYS A 24 -5.00 -9.94 -6.85
CA LYS A 24 -4.21 -11.12 -7.25
C LYS A 24 -4.20 -12.21 -6.19
N ILE A 25 -4.00 -11.86 -4.91
CA ILE A 25 -4.09 -12.81 -3.78
C ILE A 25 -5.50 -13.43 -3.72
N ALA A 26 -6.55 -12.63 -3.86
CA ALA A 26 -7.92 -13.11 -3.78
C ALA A 26 -8.28 -14.06 -4.95
N LEU A 27 -7.75 -13.80 -6.15
CA LEU A 27 -7.91 -14.67 -7.30
C LEU A 27 -7.10 -15.97 -7.14
N GLU A 28 -5.86 -15.88 -6.68
CA GLU A 28 -5.01 -17.05 -6.45
C GLU A 28 -5.58 -17.95 -5.34
N ARG A 29 -6.17 -17.37 -4.30
CA ARG A 29 -6.87 -18.11 -3.23
C ARG A 29 -8.12 -18.87 -3.71
N GLN A 30 -8.74 -18.42 -4.80
CA GLN A 30 -9.92 -19.07 -5.38
C GLN A 30 -9.54 -20.20 -6.35
N ARG A 31 -8.26 -20.34 -6.71
CA ARG A 31 -7.79 -21.44 -7.55
C ARG A 31 -7.75 -22.75 -6.76
N SER A 32 -7.88 -23.85 -7.49
CA SER A 32 -7.88 -25.20 -6.91
C SER A 32 -6.56 -25.58 -6.23
N THR A 33 -5.45 -24.94 -6.61
CA THR A 33 -4.12 -25.12 -6.00
C THR A 33 -3.50 -23.75 -5.71
N PRO A 34 -3.85 -23.12 -4.57
CA PRO A 34 -3.32 -21.80 -4.23
C PRO A 34 -1.84 -21.89 -3.85
N ASP A 35 -1.02 -21.02 -4.42
CA ASP A 35 0.41 -20.95 -4.10
C ASP A 35 0.63 -20.11 -2.83
N VAL A 36 0.65 -20.80 -1.69
CA VAL A 36 0.71 -20.16 -0.36
C VAL A 36 2.01 -19.38 -0.15
N SER A 37 3.10 -19.82 -0.78
CA SER A 37 4.40 -19.13 -0.74
C SER A 37 4.35 -17.80 -1.48
N LEU A 38 3.74 -17.79 -2.68
CA LEU A 38 3.53 -16.58 -3.45
C LEU A 38 2.59 -15.60 -2.74
N ILE A 39 1.49 -16.11 -2.17
CA ILE A 39 0.56 -15.30 -1.37
C ILE A 39 1.28 -14.68 -0.15
N ARG A 40 2.11 -15.45 0.55
CA ARG A 40 2.91 -14.91 1.66
C ARG A 40 3.87 -13.81 1.20
N HIS A 41 4.51 -13.99 0.05
CA HIS A 41 5.40 -12.98 -0.52
C HIS A 41 4.64 -11.67 -0.77
N TRP A 42 3.51 -11.74 -1.48
CA TRP A 42 2.67 -10.58 -1.76
C TRP A 42 2.12 -9.94 -0.48
N MET A 43 1.77 -10.73 0.55
CA MET A 43 1.34 -10.19 1.84
C MET A 43 2.44 -9.40 2.55
N VAL A 44 3.70 -9.86 2.49
CA VAL A 44 4.84 -9.14 3.07
C VAL A 44 5.07 -7.82 2.34
N GLU A 45 5.00 -7.83 1.01
CA GLU A 45 5.12 -6.62 0.18
C GLU A 45 4.01 -5.60 0.49
N ILE A 46 2.75 -6.05 0.56
CA ILE A 46 1.61 -5.21 0.94
C ILE A 46 1.85 -4.60 2.32
N LYS A 47 2.28 -5.39 3.31
CA LYS A 47 2.53 -4.90 4.67
C LYS A 47 3.64 -3.85 4.71
N ALA A 48 4.67 -3.98 3.88
CA ALA A 48 5.73 -2.98 3.77
C ALA A 48 5.23 -1.68 3.10
N TRP A 49 4.41 -1.79 2.06
CA TRP A 49 3.79 -0.64 1.41
C TRP A 49 2.77 0.07 2.31
N GLU A 50 1.95 -0.66 3.07
CA GLU A 50 1.03 -0.10 4.04
C GLU A 50 1.76 0.66 5.14
N GLN A 51 2.85 0.11 5.69
CA GLN A 51 3.69 0.83 6.65
C GLN A 51 4.27 2.12 6.06
N THR A 52 4.69 2.07 4.79
CA THR A 52 5.19 3.25 4.09
C THR A 52 4.09 4.31 3.94
N VAL A 53 2.88 3.90 3.53
CA VAL A 53 1.72 4.78 3.43
C VAL A 53 1.35 5.40 4.78
N ASP A 54 1.32 4.60 5.85
CA ASP A 54 1.03 5.08 7.20
C ASP A 54 2.06 6.10 7.67
N GLN A 55 3.36 5.85 7.47
CA GLN A 55 4.41 6.82 7.78
C GLN A 55 4.25 8.12 6.97
N LEU A 56 3.95 8.03 5.67
CA LEU A 56 3.73 9.19 4.82
C LEU A 56 2.49 9.98 5.26
N MET A 57 1.39 9.30 5.64
CA MET A 57 0.20 9.93 6.21
C MET A 57 0.50 10.61 7.55
N ARG A 58 1.24 9.94 8.45
CA ARG A 58 1.64 10.54 9.73
C ARG A 58 2.48 11.80 9.52
N ARG A 59 3.41 11.79 8.55
CA ARG A 59 4.18 12.97 8.15
C ARG A 59 3.28 14.08 7.60
N LEU A 60 2.30 13.74 6.76
CA LEU A 60 1.32 14.70 6.24
C LEU A 60 0.50 15.34 7.38
N LYS A 61 0.04 14.54 8.34
CA LYS A 61 -0.74 15.00 9.51
C LYS A 61 0.09 15.88 10.44
N LYS A 62 1.36 15.52 10.68
CA LYS A 62 2.29 16.30 11.53
C LYS A 62 2.66 17.63 10.89
N GLY A 63 2.84 17.67 9.57
CA GLY A 63 3.06 18.92 8.82
C GLY A 63 1.85 19.85 8.79
N ARG A 64 0.63 19.35 9.03
CA ARG A 64 -0.61 20.15 9.08
C ARG A 64 -0.84 20.86 10.42
N ARG A 65 -0.07 20.54 11.46
CA ARG A 65 -0.14 21.19 12.79
C ARG A 65 0.80 22.39 12.93
N HIS A 66 1.58 22.69 11.89
CA HIS A 66 2.54 23.78 11.86
C HIS A 66 2.28 24.62 10.59
N ASP A 67 1.03 25.04 10.43
CA ASP A 67 0.61 26.12 9.55
C ASP A 67 -0.38 26.98 10.35
#